data_AF-K9RRU8-F1
#
_entry.id   AF-K9RRU8-F1
#
_cell.length_a   1.000
_cell.length_b   1.000
_cell.length_c   1.000
_cell.angle_alpha   90.00
_cell.angle_beta   90.00
_cell.angle_gamma   90.00
#
_symmetry.space_group_name_H-M   'P 1'
#
loop_
_entity.id
_entity.type
_entity.pdbx_description
1 polymer ?
#
loop_
_entity_poly.entity_id
_entity_poly.type
_entity_poly.pdbx_seq_one_letter_code
_entity_poly.pdbx_strand_id
1 'polypeptide(L)'
;MLKTLPTLVSFMLAQAPAIPPAEIIRPDEVRPLPGALDRVPVFNSNSPEKIQQAGILLSTLNPAGKQNPAAHLNFSFNDRFDIFAHHVTKAAPVPAPQVMYLGILVENPNKTPVRILVLQANTRLTTHAPFVNLPTQVLDQRNRVFAGPGSRASGDFLRRERDAIFPESYVIAPQTSQMLTVLPIPATALNGRSLLMRLFSNGRVNLASLALWEKPGTDKIPTLEDWQNLAQTGQLSTPRDRTPTPLTQTSGQFIYGRVAGVSQGSQWRATVTDRPEIPYLTIPAENQAISYVVNTLDRGTLGTRQIQSAPMLVRYPDTAYRSHGNYGVLYELTLPLKNPTTQAQQVAIRFQTPIKEDQLSQAGLRYLQTPANQIFFRGPIRLEYEANGTTQVKYFHLVQRRGQMGEPLLTLDLPPQTQRTVKVELVYPPDATPPQVLTVETRPVIAPVSQNSPHQPL
;
A
#
# COMPACT_ATOMS: atom_id res chain seq x y z
N MET A 1 -58.45 42.97 -16.40
CA MET A 1 -58.75 42.10 -15.24
C MET A 1 -59.49 40.90 -15.80
N LEU A 2 -59.08 39.63 -15.73
CA LEU A 2 -58.23 38.84 -14.86
C LEU A 2 -57.55 37.80 -15.80
N LYS A 3 -56.22 37.66 -15.79
CA LYS A 3 -55.54 36.55 -16.49
C LYS A 3 -55.51 35.35 -15.55
N THR A 4 -56.18 34.27 -15.93
CA THR A 4 -56.12 32.96 -15.26
C THR A 4 -54.72 32.37 -15.41
N LEU A 5 -53.99 32.22 -14.30
CA LEU A 5 -52.78 31.40 -14.23
C LEU A 5 -53.18 29.92 -14.15
N PRO A 6 -52.58 29.02 -14.97
CA PRO A 6 -52.69 27.60 -14.72
C PRO A 6 -51.75 27.21 -13.57
N THR A 7 -52.32 26.57 -12.56
CA THR A 7 -51.61 25.90 -11.47
C THR A 7 -50.75 24.77 -12.02
N LEU A 8 -49.42 24.94 -12.01
CA LEU A 8 -48.47 23.86 -12.22
C LEU A 8 -48.49 22.95 -10.99
N VAL A 9 -49.17 21.82 -11.10
CA VAL A 9 -49.05 20.70 -10.16
C VAL A 9 -47.62 20.14 -10.30
N SER A 10 -46.78 20.42 -9.31
CA SER A 10 -45.48 19.76 -9.19
C SER A 10 -45.70 18.31 -8.76
N PHE A 11 -45.56 17.38 -9.70
CA PHE A 11 -45.39 15.97 -9.36
C PHE A 11 -44.01 15.80 -8.72
N MET A 12 -43.97 15.73 -7.38
CA MET A 12 -42.83 15.14 -6.70
C MET A 12 -42.84 13.64 -6.99
N LEU A 13 -42.08 13.21 -8.01
CA LEU A 13 -41.71 11.81 -8.17
C LEU A 13 -40.86 11.41 -6.95
N ALA A 14 -41.48 10.71 -6.01
CA ALA A 14 -40.77 10.04 -4.94
C ALA A 14 -39.75 9.08 -5.58
N GLN A 15 -38.45 9.35 -5.40
CA GLN A 15 -37.41 8.41 -5.79
C GLN A 15 -37.59 7.15 -4.96
N ALA A 16 -37.89 6.02 -5.62
CA ALA A 16 -37.90 4.72 -4.97
C ALA A 16 -36.55 4.48 -4.28
N PRO A 17 -36.51 3.89 -3.07
CA PRO A 17 -35.25 3.58 -2.40
C PRO A 17 -34.41 2.68 -3.31
N ALA A 18 -33.16 3.07 -3.54
CA ALA A 18 -32.24 2.30 -4.35
C ALA A 18 -32.11 0.88 -3.79
N ILE A 19 -32.34 -0.14 -4.64
CA ILE A 19 -32.19 -1.54 -4.25
C ILE A 19 -30.72 -1.74 -3.83
N PRO A 20 -30.44 -2.26 -2.63
CA PRO A 20 -29.07 -2.53 -2.21
C PRO A 20 -28.41 -3.53 -3.19
N PRO A 21 -27.12 -3.34 -3.52
CA PRO A 21 -26.45 -4.20 -4.48
C PRO A 21 -26.48 -5.66 -4.00
N ALA A 22 -26.69 -6.59 -4.93
CA ALA A 22 -26.68 -8.01 -4.61
C ALA A 22 -25.31 -8.46 -4.10
N GLU A 23 -25.32 -9.30 -3.06
CA GLU A 23 -24.11 -9.73 -2.37
C GLU A 23 -23.90 -11.24 -2.46
N ILE A 24 -22.63 -11.65 -2.44
CA ILE A 24 -22.20 -13.04 -2.35
C ILE A 24 -21.59 -13.24 -0.98
N ILE A 25 -22.14 -14.18 -0.21
CA ILE A 25 -21.59 -14.58 1.09
C ILE A 25 -20.74 -15.82 0.86
N ARG A 26 -19.49 -15.78 1.32
CA ARG A 26 -18.61 -16.94 1.39
C ARG A 26 -18.47 -17.35 2.84
N PRO A 27 -19.10 -18.47 3.27
CA PRO A 27 -19.03 -18.95 4.65
C PRO A 27 -17.67 -19.62 4.94
N ASP A 28 -16.59 -18.97 4.50
CA ASP A 28 -15.22 -19.42 4.67
C ASP A 28 -14.71 -19.01 6.05
N GLU A 29 -13.79 -19.80 6.61
CA GLU A 29 -13.14 -19.44 7.85
C GLU A 29 -12.25 -18.20 7.66
N VAL A 30 -12.36 -17.22 8.57
CA VAL A 30 -11.51 -16.02 8.56
C VAL A 30 -10.56 -16.07 9.75
N ARG A 31 -9.25 -16.10 9.49
CA ARG A 31 -8.21 -16.21 10.50
C ARG A 31 -7.33 -14.95 10.56
N PRO A 32 -6.81 -14.59 11.74
CA PRO A 32 -5.71 -13.63 11.83
C PRO A 32 -4.50 -14.15 11.07
N LEU A 33 -3.72 -13.26 10.46
CA LEU A 33 -2.47 -13.63 9.81
C LEU A 33 -1.37 -13.83 10.87
N PRO A 34 -0.69 -14.98 10.94
CA PRO A 34 0.40 -15.15 11.89
C PRO A 34 1.57 -14.21 11.58
N GLY A 35 2.53 -14.13 12.50
CA GLY A 35 3.65 -13.19 12.41
C GLY A 35 3.30 -11.80 12.94
N ALA A 36 4.17 -10.84 12.67
CA ALA A 36 4.04 -9.47 13.10
C ALA A 36 4.86 -8.55 12.20
N LEU A 37 4.61 -7.24 12.31
CA LEU A 37 5.53 -6.23 11.80
C LEU A 37 6.89 -6.33 12.49
N ASP A 38 7.95 -6.10 11.73
CA ASP A 38 9.29 -5.87 12.27
C ASP A 38 9.36 -4.56 13.09
N ARG A 39 10.56 -4.22 13.58
CA ARG A 39 10.80 -3.01 14.37
C ARG A 39 11.47 -1.88 13.58
N VAL A 40 11.55 -2.00 12.24
CA VAL A 40 12.24 -1.01 11.42
C VAL A 40 11.42 0.28 11.38
N PRO A 41 11.98 1.44 11.76
CA PRO A 41 11.28 2.71 11.66
C PRO A 41 11.09 3.11 10.19
N VAL A 42 9.90 3.60 9.86
CA VAL A 42 9.53 4.06 8.52
C VAL A 42 9.14 5.53 8.60
N PHE A 43 9.88 6.38 7.90
CA PHE A 43 9.54 7.79 7.70
C PHE A 43 8.43 7.88 6.64
N ASN A 44 7.21 8.26 7.03
CA ASN A 44 6.04 8.27 6.15
C ASN A 44 5.63 9.71 5.84
N SER A 45 5.83 10.17 4.60
CA SER A 45 5.38 11.49 4.13
C SER A 45 4.22 11.34 3.15
N ASN A 46 2.99 11.48 3.63
CA ASN A 46 1.78 11.42 2.80
C ASN A 46 0.69 12.36 3.33
N SER A 47 1.04 13.37 4.14
CA SER A 47 0.09 14.37 4.60
C SER A 47 0.72 15.78 4.61
N PRO A 48 0.22 16.73 3.79
CA PRO A 48 -0.86 16.53 2.82
C PRO A 48 -0.46 15.61 1.68
N GLU A 49 -1.37 14.78 1.17
CA GLU A 49 -1.14 14.10 -0.11
C GLU A 49 -1.06 15.14 -1.24
N LYS A 50 -2.03 16.08 -1.27
CA LYS A 50 -2.08 17.15 -2.27
C LYS A 50 -1.32 18.38 -1.79
N ILE A 51 -0.11 18.55 -2.28
CA ILE A 51 0.72 19.71 -2.00
C ILE A 51 0.21 20.90 -2.83
N GLN A 52 -0.10 22.00 -2.15
CA GLN A 52 -0.55 23.24 -2.80
C GLN A 52 0.40 24.41 -2.54
N GLN A 53 1.14 24.37 -1.43
CA GLN A 53 2.07 25.41 -1.04
C GLN A 53 3.42 24.78 -0.64
N ALA A 54 4.49 25.52 -0.87
CA ALA A 54 5.80 25.17 -0.34
C ALA A 54 5.75 25.09 1.19
N GLY A 55 6.57 24.21 1.79
CA GLY A 55 6.53 23.98 3.22
C GLY A 55 7.16 22.65 3.64
N ILE A 56 7.17 22.42 4.95
CA ILE A 56 7.57 21.15 5.55
C ILE A 56 6.41 20.16 5.41
N LEU A 57 6.64 19.01 4.77
CA LEU A 57 5.65 17.93 4.67
C LEU A 57 5.73 17.03 5.90
N LEU A 58 6.96 16.68 6.29
CA LEU A 58 7.29 15.95 7.51
C LEU A 58 8.73 16.28 7.92
N SER A 59 8.98 16.56 9.19
CA SER A 59 10.33 16.75 9.69
C SER A 59 10.52 16.04 11.03
N THR A 60 11.69 15.41 11.16
CA THR A 60 12.16 14.75 12.38
C THR A 60 13.42 15.42 12.93
N LEU A 61 13.80 16.58 12.37
CA LEU A 61 14.92 17.40 12.83
C LEU A 61 14.73 17.84 14.28
N ASN A 62 15.82 18.30 14.90
CA ASN A 62 15.74 18.88 16.23
C ASN A 62 14.96 20.21 16.18
N PRO A 63 13.89 20.39 16.99
CA PRO A 63 13.11 21.62 17.04
C PRO A 63 13.87 22.81 17.66
N ALA A 64 14.95 22.56 18.41
CA ALA A 64 15.73 23.60 19.05
C ALA A 64 16.31 24.59 18.02
N GLY A 65 16.06 25.88 18.22
CA GLY A 65 16.52 26.95 17.34
C GLY A 65 15.74 27.10 16.04
N LYS A 66 14.73 26.27 15.75
CA LYS A 66 13.84 26.39 14.58
C LYS A 66 12.81 27.48 14.82
N GLN A 67 12.43 28.24 13.78
CA GLN A 67 11.40 29.29 13.92
C GLN A 67 10.02 28.71 14.21
N ASN A 68 9.72 27.51 13.71
CA ASN A 68 8.46 26.81 13.97
C ASN A 68 8.73 25.43 14.60
N PRO A 69 9.06 25.35 15.90
CA PRO A 69 9.45 24.11 16.57
C PRO A 69 8.43 22.96 16.41
N ALA A 70 7.13 23.28 16.39
CA ALA A 70 6.05 22.30 16.23
C ALA A 70 6.04 21.58 14.86
N ALA A 71 6.76 22.09 13.87
CA ALA A 71 6.93 21.45 12.57
C ALA A 71 8.00 20.34 12.58
N HIS A 72 8.62 20.03 13.72
CA HIS A 72 9.71 19.07 13.84
C HIS A 72 9.46 18.07 14.97
N LEU A 73 9.35 16.78 14.62
CA LEU A 73 8.99 15.70 15.53
C LEU A 73 10.13 15.16 16.39
N ASN A 74 11.37 15.67 16.20
CA ASN A 74 12.55 15.28 16.98
C ASN A 74 12.77 13.75 17.08
N PHE A 75 12.94 13.08 15.95
CA PHE A 75 13.17 11.63 15.89
C PHE A 75 14.43 11.32 15.10
N SER A 76 15.35 10.55 15.68
CA SER A 76 16.58 10.14 14.99
C SER A 76 16.48 8.69 14.51
N PHE A 77 16.92 8.46 13.28
CA PHE A 77 17.10 7.15 12.68
C PHE A 77 18.53 6.68 12.92
N ASN A 78 18.70 5.40 13.19
CA ASN A 78 19.98 4.70 13.30
C ASN A 78 19.79 3.29 12.74
N ASP A 79 20.84 2.70 12.19
CA ASP A 79 20.79 1.37 11.56
C ASP A 79 19.76 1.31 10.42
N ARG A 80 18.94 0.26 10.34
CA ARG A 80 17.92 0.04 9.30
C ARG A 80 16.75 1.03 9.46
N PHE A 81 16.39 1.73 8.39
CA PHE A 81 15.16 2.52 8.30
C PHE A 81 14.65 2.63 6.87
N ASP A 82 13.36 2.94 6.71
CA ASP A 82 12.72 3.13 5.42
C ASP A 82 12.17 4.54 5.25
N ILE A 83 12.04 4.95 3.99
CA ILE A 83 11.34 6.18 3.60
C ILE A 83 10.21 5.79 2.66
N PHE A 84 8.99 6.20 3.01
CA PHE A 84 7.85 6.21 2.12
C PHE A 84 7.40 7.67 1.91
N ALA A 85 7.25 8.08 0.66
CA ALA A 85 6.55 9.32 0.34
C ALA A 85 5.59 9.13 -0.84
N HIS A 86 4.41 9.74 -0.75
CA HIS A 86 3.46 9.80 -1.86
C HIS A 86 2.78 11.16 -1.84
N HIS A 87 2.92 11.90 -2.93
CA HIS A 87 2.33 13.23 -3.04
C HIS A 87 1.86 13.52 -4.46
N VAL A 88 0.83 14.35 -4.55
CA VAL A 88 0.35 14.97 -5.79
C VAL A 88 0.47 16.48 -5.68
N THR A 89 0.72 17.17 -6.79
CA THR A 89 0.70 18.65 -6.82
C THR A 89 -0.58 19.16 -7.45
N LYS A 90 -1.14 20.29 -7.00
CA LYS A 90 -2.29 20.92 -7.68
C LYS A 90 -1.88 21.43 -9.06
N ALA A 91 -2.70 21.17 -10.08
CA ALA A 91 -2.52 21.81 -11.39
C ALA A 91 -2.61 23.35 -11.26
N ALA A 92 -1.66 24.06 -11.86
CA ALA A 92 -1.55 25.51 -11.74
C ALA A 92 -1.63 26.19 -13.12
N PRO A 93 -2.43 27.27 -13.28
CA PRO A 93 -2.49 28.00 -14.55
C PRO A 93 -1.18 28.76 -14.79
N VAL A 94 -0.79 28.90 -16.04
CA VAL A 94 0.31 29.81 -16.43
C VAL A 94 -0.12 31.25 -16.12
N PRO A 95 0.73 32.10 -15.50
CA PRO A 95 2.19 32.00 -15.36
C PRO A 95 2.71 31.43 -14.03
N ALA A 96 1.91 30.67 -13.28
CA ALA A 96 2.38 30.08 -12.01
C ALA A 96 3.57 29.13 -12.21
N PRO A 97 4.41 28.90 -11.18
CA PRO A 97 5.45 27.87 -11.20
C PRO A 97 4.88 26.52 -11.63
N GLN A 98 5.55 25.84 -12.55
CA GLN A 98 5.04 24.63 -13.21
C GLN A 98 5.59 23.34 -12.60
N VAL A 99 6.58 23.42 -11.70
CA VAL A 99 7.19 22.27 -11.04
C VAL A 99 7.32 22.52 -9.55
N MET A 100 6.73 21.63 -8.76
CA MET A 100 7.02 21.48 -7.33
C MET A 100 8.12 20.44 -7.18
N TYR A 101 9.11 20.67 -6.33
CA TYR A 101 10.12 19.69 -5.97
C TYR A 101 9.81 19.07 -4.61
N LEU A 102 9.89 17.75 -4.53
CA LEU A 102 9.93 16.98 -3.30
C LEU A 102 11.39 16.76 -2.91
N GLY A 103 11.83 17.41 -1.85
CA GLY A 103 13.18 17.26 -1.29
C GLY A 103 13.16 16.34 -0.07
N ILE A 104 14.13 15.42 0.01
CA ILE A 104 14.44 14.71 1.25
C ILE A 104 15.81 15.21 1.74
N LEU A 105 15.79 16.05 2.77
CA LEU A 105 16.97 16.54 3.46
C LEU A 105 17.33 15.56 4.59
N VAL A 106 18.61 15.25 4.73
CA VAL A 106 19.15 14.52 5.87
C VAL A 106 20.14 15.38 6.64
N GLU A 107 20.05 15.37 7.96
CA GLU A 107 20.94 16.05 8.88
C GLU A 107 21.75 15.02 9.67
N ASN A 108 23.06 15.23 9.73
CA ASN A 108 23.97 14.47 10.58
C ASN A 108 24.23 15.26 11.87
N PRO A 109 23.58 14.96 13.00
CA PRO A 109 23.83 15.65 14.27
C PRO A 109 25.15 15.26 14.94
N ASN A 110 25.88 14.26 14.42
CA ASN A 110 27.07 13.72 15.08
C ASN A 110 28.31 14.58 14.79
N LYS A 111 29.32 14.42 15.64
CA LYS A 111 30.66 15.03 15.48
C LYS A 111 31.56 14.28 14.48
N THR A 112 31.08 13.16 13.95
CA THR A 112 31.78 12.32 12.97
C THR A 112 30.95 12.20 11.70
N PRO A 113 31.56 11.95 10.53
CA PRO A 113 30.82 11.69 9.32
C PRO A 113 29.90 10.47 9.49
N VAL A 114 28.72 10.53 8.88
CA VAL A 114 27.77 9.41 8.84
C VAL A 114 27.61 8.93 7.40
N ARG A 115 27.64 7.61 7.23
CA ARG A 115 27.39 6.96 5.95
C ARG A 115 26.00 6.31 5.97
N ILE A 116 25.20 6.67 4.97
CA ILE A 116 23.91 6.05 4.68
C ILE A 116 24.05 5.17 3.44
N LEU A 117 23.77 3.89 3.57
CA LEU A 117 23.66 2.93 2.48
C LEU A 117 22.26 2.96 1.86
N VAL A 118 22.20 2.95 0.54
CA VAL A 118 20.96 2.76 -0.23
C VAL A 118 20.83 1.29 -0.62
N LEU A 119 20.13 0.55 0.23
CA LEU A 119 19.87 -0.88 0.04
C LEU A 119 18.90 -1.11 -1.12
N GLN A 120 17.89 -0.24 -1.22
CA GLN A 120 16.92 -0.24 -2.31
C GLN A 120 16.26 1.14 -2.41
N ALA A 121 15.96 1.64 -3.61
CA ALA A 121 15.24 2.90 -3.76
C ALA A 121 14.56 3.00 -5.12
N ASN A 122 13.27 3.34 -5.13
CA ASN A 122 12.49 3.52 -6.35
C ASN A 122 11.58 4.75 -6.23
N THR A 123 11.49 5.52 -7.31
CA THR A 123 10.52 6.60 -7.44
C THR A 123 9.86 6.61 -8.80
N ARG A 124 8.55 6.88 -8.83
CA ARG A 124 7.78 6.93 -10.07
C ARG A 124 6.88 8.15 -10.07
N LEU A 125 6.79 8.76 -11.25
CA LEU A 125 5.97 9.92 -11.53
C LEU A 125 4.85 9.52 -12.49
N THR A 126 3.65 10.07 -12.32
CA THR A 126 2.49 9.74 -13.16
C THR A 126 2.75 9.94 -14.66
N THR A 127 3.61 10.86 -15.06
CA THR A 127 3.99 11.04 -16.48
C THR A 127 4.67 9.82 -17.09
N HIS A 128 5.38 9.01 -16.29
CA HIS A 128 6.04 7.77 -16.73
C HIS A 128 5.26 6.51 -16.32
N ALA A 129 4.32 6.64 -15.39
CA ALA A 129 3.46 5.58 -14.91
C ALA A 129 2.01 6.08 -14.81
N PRO A 130 1.32 6.31 -15.94
CA PRO A 130 -0.02 6.85 -15.95
C PRO A 130 -1.02 5.86 -15.34
N PHE A 131 -2.15 6.38 -14.86
CA PHE A 131 -3.29 5.55 -14.52
C PHE A 131 -3.95 5.05 -15.79
N VAL A 132 -3.94 3.75 -16.00
CA VAL A 132 -4.57 3.09 -17.15
C VAL A 132 -5.60 2.08 -16.66
N ASN A 133 -6.61 1.80 -17.49
CA ASN A 133 -7.58 0.75 -17.20
C ASN A 133 -6.94 -0.61 -17.50
N LEU A 134 -6.82 -1.46 -16.50
CA LEU A 134 -6.28 -2.82 -16.64
C LEU A 134 -7.36 -3.84 -16.27
N PRO A 135 -7.28 -5.07 -16.81
CA PRO A 135 -8.00 -6.20 -16.26
C PRO A 135 -7.74 -6.39 -14.76
N THR A 136 -8.64 -7.13 -14.12
CA THR A 136 -8.64 -7.46 -12.70
C THR A 136 -7.36 -8.18 -12.27
N GLN A 137 -6.81 -9.01 -13.16
CA GLN A 137 -5.60 -9.76 -12.98
C GLN A 137 -4.85 -9.85 -14.32
N VAL A 138 -3.56 -9.53 -14.32
CA VAL A 138 -2.69 -9.63 -15.50
C VAL A 138 -1.37 -10.29 -15.10
N LEU A 139 -0.95 -11.32 -15.83
CA LEU A 139 0.38 -11.91 -15.65
C LEU A 139 1.46 -10.91 -16.12
N ASP A 140 2.44 -10.61 -15.26
CA ASP A 140 3.49 -9.64 -15.55
C ASP A 140 4.88 -10.16 -15.14
N GLN A 141 5.42 -11.09 -15.91
CA GLN A 141 6.74 -11.66 -15.63
C GLN A 141 7.90 -10.68 -15.85
N ARG A 142 7.68 -9.58 -16.59
CA ARG A 142 8.74 -8.69 -17.08
C ARG A 142 8.66 -7.27 -16.54
N ASN A 143 7.85 -7.03 -15.51
CA ASN A 143 7.65 -5.70 -14.88
C ASN A 143 7.14 -4.63 -15.86
N ARG A 144 6.23 -5.00 -16.77
CA ARG A 144 5.70 -4.13 -17.83
C ARG A 144 4.27 -3.67 -17.58
N VAL A 145 3.60 -4.20 -16.56
CA VAL A 145 2.19 -3.91 -16.29
C VAL A 145 2.07 -3.11 -15.00
N PHE A 146 1.56 -1.90 -15.12
CA PHE A 146 1.37 -0.97 -14.00
C PHE A 146 0.24 0.02 -14.32
N ALA A 147 -0.35 0.59 -13.28
CA ALA A 147 -1.33 1.66 -13.40
C ALA A 147 -1.14 2.66 -12.26
N GLY A 148 -0.52 3.80 -12.56
CA GLY A 148 -0.15 4.82 -11.58
C GLY A 148 1.24 4.65 -10.97
N PRO A 149 1.77 5.72 -10.34
CA PRO A 149 3.11 5.73 -9.77
C PRO A 149 3.28 4.76 -8.59
N GLY A 150 2.23 4.59 -7.76
CA GLY A 150 2.28 3.70 -6.59
C GLY A 150 2.45 2.24 -6.97
N SER A 151 1.63 1.74 -7.89
CA SER A 151 1.71 0.35 -8.37
C SER A 151 3.05 0.07 -9.06
N ARG A 152 3.53 1.01 -9.90
CA ARG A 152 4.82 0.86 -10.58
C ARG A 152 5.98 0.82 -9.58
N ALA A 153 6.04 1.77 -8.64
CA ALA A 153 7.10 1.82 -7.63
C ALA A 153 7.09 0.55 -6.76
N SER A 154 5.90 0.04 -6.41
CA SER A 154 5.76 -1.22 -5.66
C SER A 154 6.24 -2.43 -6.45
N GLY A 155 6.06 -2.44 -7.78
CA GLY A 155 6.54 -3.51 -8.66
C GLY A 155 8.05 -3.57 -8.78
N ASP A 156 8.68 -2.42 -9.02
CA ASP A 156 10.14 -2.31 -9.02
C ASP A 156 10.71 -2.71 -7.65
N PHE A 157 10.03 -2.28 -6.57
CA PHE A 157 10.47 -2.57 -5.22
C PHE A 157 10.31 -4.06 -4.84
N LEU A 158 9.22 -4.69 -5.26
CA LEU A 158 8.99 -6.14 -5.08
C LEU A 158 10.04 -6.98 -5.81
N ARG A 159 10.56 -6.48 -6.94
CA ARG A 159 11.60 -7.13 -7.75
C ARG A 159 13.02 -6.85 -7.31
N ARG A 160 13.19 -6.16 -6.17
CA ARG A 160 14.51 -5.79 -5.64
C ARG A 160 15.30 -4.86 -6.58
N GLU A 161 14.62 -4.09 -7.42
CA GLU A 161 15.26 -3.11 -8.31
C GLU A 161 15.62 -1.83 -7.53
N ARG A 162 16.67 -1.13 -7.99
CA ARG A 162 17.05 0.21 -7.50
C ARG A 162 17.18 1.14 -8.69
N ASP A 163 16.56 2.32 -8.62
CA ASP A 163 16.67 3.30 -9.69
C ASP A 163 18.09 3.88 -9.75
N ALA A 164 18.63 4.03 -10.96
CA ALA A 164 19.98 4.54 -11.19
C ALA A 164 20.20 6.00 -10.73
N ILE A 165 19.13 6.76 -10.49
CA ILE A 165 19.23 8.12 -9.97
C ILE A 165 19.68 8.17 -8.50
N PHE A 166 19.59 7.04 -7.78
CA PHE A 166 20.05 6.96 -6.40
C PHE A 166 21.45 6.34 -6.34
N PRO A 167 22.44 7.02 -5.74
CA PRO A 167 23.76 6.44 -5.50
C PRO A 167 23.67 5.28 -4.52
N GLU A 168 24.74 4.48 -4.41
CA GLU A 168 24.78 3.35 -3.48
C GLU A 168 24.90 3.77 -2.02
N SER A 169 25.46 4.96 -1.79
CA SER A 169 25.58 5.54 -0.46
C SER A 169 25.77 7.05 -0.48
N TYR A 170 25.49 7.67 0.65
CA TYR A 170 25.78 9.07 0.95
C TYR A 170 26.75 9.14 2.14
N VAL A 171 27.68 10.09 2.12
CA VAL A 171 28.54 10.41 3.27
C VAL A 171 28.25 11.85 3.66
N ILE A 172 27.69 12.03 4.85
CA ILE A 172 27.25 13.33 5.36
C ILE A 172 28.30 13.79 6.37
N ALA A 173 28.88 14.95 6.15
CA ALA A 173 29.88 15.52 7.05
C ALA A 173 29.31 15.76 8.46
N PRO A 174 30.17 15.86 9.49
CA PRO A 174 29.73 16.16 10.85
C PRO A 174 28.90 17.45 10.92
N GLN A 175 27.77 17.42 11.63
CA GLN A 175 26.97 18.62 11.94
C GLN A 175 26.51 19.40 10.69
N THR A 176 26.38 18.73 9.55
CA THR A 176 25.85 19.31 8.32
C THR A 176 24.62 18.56 7.83
N SER A 177 24.02 19.08 6.77
CA SER A 177 22.92 18.44 6.07
C SER A 177 23.22 18.26 4.59
N GLN A 178 22.61 17.26 3.97
CA GLN A 178 22.72 16.97 2.55
C GLN A 178 21.36 16.54 2.00
N MET A 179 21.11 16.76 0.71
CA MET A 179 19.94 16.19 0.05
C MET A 179 20.18 14.70 -0.25
N LEU A 180 19.28 13.83 0.22
CA LEU A 180 19.19 12.47 -0.29
C LEU A 180 18.61 12.48 -1.71
N THR A 181 17.57 13.26 -1.93
CA THR A 181 16.96 13.37 -3.26
C THR A 181 16.20 14.69 -3.41
N VAL A 182 16.10 15.15 -4.66
CA VAL A 182 15.29 16.28 -5.10
C VAL A 182 14.52 15.81 -6.33
N LEU A 183 13.20 15.64 -6.20
CA LEU A 183 12.37 14.97 -7.19
C LEU A 183 11.29 15.90 -7.73
N PRO A 184 11.19 16.13 -9.05
CA PRO A 184 10.19 17.03 -9.62
C PRO A 184 8.80 16.40 -9.63
N ILE A 185 7.79 17.21 -9.36
CA ILE A 185 6.37 16.91 -9.45
C ILE A 185 5.71 18.02 -10.28
N PRO A 186 5.43 17.78 -11.57
CA PRO A 186 4.81 18.78 -12.43
C PRO A 186 3.43 19.19 -11.91
N ALA A 187 3.12 20.48 -11.98
CA ALA A 187 1.81 21.06 -11.67
C ALA A 187 0.84 20.90 -12.86
N THR A 188 0.77 19.71 -13.43
CA THR A 188 -0.11 19.36 -14.56
C THR A 188 -1.22 18.40 -14.11
N ALA A 189 -1.97 17.79 -15.03
CA ALA A 189 -2.92 16.73 -14.69
C ALA A 189 -2.23 15.40 -14.27
N LEU A 190 -0.97 15.19 -14.66
CA LEU A 190 -0.18 13.98 -14.35
C LEU A 190 0.88 14.33 -13.30
N ASN A 191 0.44 14.44 -12.05
CA ASN A 191 1.15 15.17 -11.00
C ASN A 191 1.42 14.35 -9.73
N GLY A 192 1.33 13.02 -9.78
CA GLY A 192 1.56 12.15 -8.63
C GLY A 192 2.94 11.53 -8.63
N ARG A 193 3.60 11.51 -7.47
CA ARG A 193 4.90 10.87 -7.29
C ARG A 193 4.89 9.96 -6.07
N SER A 194 5.41 8.75 -6.25
CA SER A 194 5.71 7.80 -5.17
C SER A 194 7.22 7.64 -5.00
N LEU A 195 7.67 7.47 -3.77
CA LEU A 195 9.04 7.17 -3.36
C LEU A 195 9.02 6.08 -2.30
N LEU A 196 9.83 5.05 -2.51
CA LEU A 196 10.11 3.98 -1.55
C LEU A 196 11.63 3.84 -1.44
N MET A 197 12.17 3.84 -0.22
CA MET A 197 13.59 3.61 0.02
C MET A 197 13.81 2.69 1.22
N ARG A 198 14.80 1.80 1.09
CA ARG A 198 15.41 0.99 2.15
C ARG A 198 16.81 1.47 2.39
N LEU A 199 17.07 1.92 3.61
CA LEU A 199 18.31 2.56 3.98
C LEU A 199 18.94 1.88 5.20
N PHE A 200 20.25 2.03 5.34
CA PHE A 200 20.98 1.70 6.57
C PHE A 200 21.93 2.84 6.90
N SER A 201 21.93 3.34 8.14
CA SER A 201 22.87 4.36 8.60
C SER A 201 23.82 3.79 9.65
N ASN A 202 25.11 4.10 9.56
CA ASN A 202 26.10 3.73 10.59
C ASN A 202 26.16 4.72 11.77
N GLY A 203 25.26 5.70 11.81
CA GLY A 203 25.14 6.68 12.90
C GLY A 203 23.78 7.36 12.88
N ARG A 204 23.49 8.17 13.91
CA ARG A 204 22.21 8.86 14.03
C ARG A 204 22.02 9.87 12.91
N VAL A 205 20.84 9.91 12.30
CA VAL A 205 20.46 10.95 11.33
C VAL A 205 19.03 11.39 11.56
N ASN A 206 18.74 12.63 11.19
CA ASN A 206 17.37 13.17 11.20
C ASN A 206 16.97 13.53 9.76
N LEU A 207 15.69 13.41 9.45
CA LEU A 207 15.17 13.59 8.09
C LEU A 207 14.12 14.68 8.03
N ALA A 208 14.05 15.39 6.90
CA ALA A 208 12.94 16.26 6.55
C ALA A 208 12.50 16.03 5.09
N SER A 209 11.21 15.82 4.89
CA SER A 209 10.56 15.89 3.60
C SER A 209 9.95 17.27 3.42
N LEU A 210 10.35 17.93 2.35
CA LEU A 210 10.13 19.34 2.09
C LEU A 210 9.57 19.54 0.69
N ALA A 211 8.77 20.59 0.51
CA ALA A 211 8.23 21.01 -0.77
C ALA A 211 8.67 22.44 -1.10
N LEU A 212 9.29 22.63 -2.27
CA LEU A 212 9.63 23.95 -2.80
C LEU A 212 9.20 24.04 -4.26
N TRP A 213 8.66 25.19 -4.66
CA TRP A 213 8.44 25.48 -6.07
C TRP A 213 9.76 25.70 -6.80
N GLU A 214 9.77 25.49 -8.11
CA GLU A 214 10.88 25.91 -8.95
C GLU A 214 11.22 27.40 -8.76
N LYS A 215 12.51 27.70 -8.83
CA LYS A 215 13.02 29.07 -8.74
C LYS A 215 12.70 29.85 -10.02
N PRO A 216 12.51 31.17 -9.93
CA PRO A 216 12.51 32.01 -11.12
C PRO A 216 13.89 32.01 -11.78
N GLY A 217 13.93 32.25 -13.10
CA GLY A 217 15.17 32.33 -13.87
C GLY A 217 15.56 31.03 -14.56
N THR A 218 16.84 30.89 -14.92
CA THR A 218 17.39 29.77 -15.69
C THR A 218 17.72 28.57 -14.81
N ASP A 219 18.26 28.78 -13.61
CA ASP A 219 18.48 27.74 -12.62
C ASP A 219 17.23 27.56 -11.74
N LYS A 220 16.36 26.66 -12.20
CA LYS A 220 15.02 26.45 -11.64
C LYS A 220 15.00 25.49 -10.45
N ILE A 221 16.06 24.73 -10.20
CA ILE A 221 16.06 23.70 -9.14
C ILE A 221 16.47 24.35 -7.80
N PRO A 222 15.72 24.16 -6.71
CA PRO A 222 16.11 24.67 -5.39
C PRO A 222 17.46 24.12 -4.92
N THR A 223 18.32 25.01 -4.40
CA THR A 223 19.67 24.67 -3.91
C THR A 223 19.61 24.04 -2.52
N LEU A 224 20.72 23.43 -2.05
CA LEU A 224 20.81 22.94 -0.67
C LEU A 224 20.48 24.02 0.36
N GLU A 225 20.95 25.25 0.13
CA GLU A 225 20.67 26.40 0.99
C GLU A 225 19.17 26.73 1.03
N ASP A 226 18.48 26.67 -0.11
CA ASP A 226 17.02 26.88 -0.16
C ASP A 226 16.29 25.84 0.71
N TRP A 227 16.71 24.57 0.67
CA TRP A 227 16.16 23.49 1.51
C TRP A 227 16.48 23.66 2.99
N GLN A 228 17.71 24.05 3.33
CA GLN A 228 18.14 24.31 4.71
C GLN A 228 17.37 25.50 5.30
N ASN A 229 17.20 26.57 4.53
CA ASN A 229 16.41 27.73 4.92
C ASN A 229 14.97 27.33 5.19
N LEU A 230 14.33 26.57 4.30
CA LEU A 230 12.97 26.06 4.55
C LEU A 230 12.91 25.17 5.80
N ALA A 231 13.89 24.31 6.03
CA ALA A 231 13.95 23.47 7.22
C ALA A 231 14.20 24.27 8.52
N GLN A 232 14.71 25.49 8.42
CA GLN A 232 15.03 26.35 9.56
C GLN A 232 13.89 27.33 9.91
N THR A 233 13.25 27.90 8.88
CA THR A 233 12.30 29.00 9.01
C THR A 233 10.87 28.61 8.61
N GLY A 234 10.70 27.51 7.88
CA GLY A 234 9.43 27.09 7.30
C GLY A 234 8.39 26.60 8.31
N GLN A 235 7.15 26.57 7.85
CA GLN A 235 6.01 25.96 8.53
C GLN A 235 5.60 24.66 7.82
N LEU A 236 4.67 23.91 8.43
CA LEU A 236 4.03 22.78 7.75
C LEU A 236 3.30 23.27 6.49
N SER A 237 3.43 22.52 5.39
CA SER A 237 2.72 22.81 4.14
C SER A 237 1.20 22.75 4.36
N THR A 238 0.50 23.75 3.82
CA THR A 238 -0.95 23.88 3.87
C THR A 238 -1.61 23.87 2.49
N PRO A 239 -2.89 23.47 2.38
CA PRO A 239 -3.75 22.94 3.46
C PRO A 239 -3.35 21.52 3.88
N ARG A 240 -3.63 21.19 5.15
CA ARG A 240 -3.48 19.83 5.71
C ARG A 240 -4.67 18.93 5.32
N ASP A 241 -4.54 17.63 5.51
CA ASP A 241 -5.65 16.67 5.34
C ASP A 241 -6.70 16.80 6.46
N ARG A 242 -7.78 16.03 6.36
CA ARG A 242 -8.79 15.92 7.43
C ARG A 242 -8.16 15.31 8.68
N THR A 243 -8.37 15.96 9.82
CA THR A 243 -7.99 15.46 11.14
C THR A 243 -8.58 14.07 11.38
N PRO A 244 -7.78 13.09 11.84
CA PRO A 244 -8.28 11.75 12.14
C PRO A 244 -9.17 11.75 13.38
N THR A 245 -10.09 10.79 13.42
CA THR A 245 -10.88 10.48 14.59
C THR A 245 -10.00 9.79 15.64
N PRO A 246 -10.00 10.23 16.92
CA PRO A 246 -9.31 9.52 17.99
C PRO A 246 -9.74 8.04 18.07
N LEU A 247 -8.80 7.14 18.33
CA LEU A 247 -9.08 5.69 18.42
C LEU A 247 -10.09 5.34 19.52
N THR A 248 -10.17 6.17 20.57
CA THR A 248 -11.09 6.01 21.70
C THR A 248 -12.52 6.44 21.38
N GLN A 249 -12.74 7.20 20.30
CA GLN A 249 -14.09 7.60 19.91
C GLN A 249 -14.83 6.39 19.34
N THR A 250 -16.04 6.12 19.82
CA THR A 250 -16.84 4.94 19.44
C THR A 250 -18.04 5.26 18.56
N SER A 251 -18.48 6.52 18.49
CA SER A 251 -19.63 6.96 17.71
C SER A 251 -19.25 7.90 16.56
N GLY A 252 -20.18 8.07 15.61
CA GLY A 252 -20.01 8.94 14.44
C GLY A 252 -19.11 8.34 13.34
N GLN A 253 -18.89 9.15 12.29
CA GLN A 253 -18.02 8.77 11.18
C GLN A 253 -16.57 8.70 11.66
N PHE A 254 -15.88 7.60 11.32
CA PHE A 254 -14.48 7.40 11.65
C PHE A 254 -13.58 7.81 10.47
N ILE A 255 -12.69 8.76 10.72
CA ILE A 255 -11.68 9.24 9.78
C ILE A 255 -10.33 8.64 10.20
N TYR A 256 -9.79 7.74 9.37
CA TYR A 256 -8.47 7.15 9.61
C TYR A 256 -7.33 8.18 9.53
N GLY A 257 -7.48 9.20 8.67
CA GLY A 257 -6.47 10.23 8.41
C GLY A 257 -5.35 9.75 7.48
N ARG A 258 -4.60 10.69 6.92
CA ARG A 258 -3.34 10.40 6.21
C ARG A 258 -2.16 10.42 7.17
N VAL A 259 -1.09 9.75 6.79
CA VAL A 259 0.08 9.54 7.64
C VAL A 259 1.14 10.61 7.36
N ALA A 260 1.53 11.36 8.39
CA ALA A 260 2.83 12.03 8.42
C ALA A 260 3.48 11.85 9.79
N GLY A 261 4.58 11.09 9.82
CA GLY A 261 5.27 10.71 11.05
C GLY A 261 6.21 9.53 10.83
N VAL A 262 6.64 8.91 11.92
CA VAL A 262 7.45 7.70 11.90
C VAL A 262 6.62 6.54 12.43
N SER A 263 6.42 5.50 11.63
CA SER A 263 5.78 4.26 12.06
C SER A 263 6.81 3.18 12.37
N GLN A 264 6.44 2.17 13.16
CA GLN A 264 7.26 0.98 13.39
C GLN A 264 6.76 -0.18 12.53
N GLY A 265 7.61 -0.71 11.65
CA GLY A 265 7.32 -1.87 10.82
C GLY A 265 7.49 -1.58 9.33
N SER A 266 8.53 -2.14 8.73
CA SER A 266 8.77 -2.12 7.27
C SER A 266 8.36 -3.40 6.57
N GLN A 267 8.17 -4.47 7.34
CA GLN A 267 7.91 -5.80 6.81
C GLN A 267 7.03 -6.62 7.76
N TRP A 268 6.10 -7.39 7.19
CA TRP A 268 5.39 -8.48 7.85
C TRP A 268 5.90 -9.82 7.31
N ARG A 269 6.50 -10.66 8.16
CA ARG A 269 6.95 -12.01 7.78
C ARG A 269 6.12 -13.05 8.51
N ALA A 270 5.61 -14.04 7.77
CA ALA A 270 4.80 -15.11 8.36
C ALA A 270 5.06 -16.46 7.67
N THR A 271 5.03 -17.53 8.46
CA THR A 271 4.77 -18.87 7.96
C THR A 271 3.38 -19.27 8.45
N VAL A 272 2.49 -19.58 7.52
CA VAL A 272 1.09 -19.88 7.80
C VAL A 272 0.96 -21.38 8.03
N THR A 273 0.70 -21.77 9.27
CA THR A 273 0.55 -23.17 9.70
C THR A 273 -0.75 -23.35 10.50
N ASP A 274 -1.15 -24.59 10.78
CA ASP A 274 -2.32 -24.86 11.61
C ASP A 274 -2.17 -24.28 13.03
N ARG A 275 -0.95 -24.34 13.56
CA ARG A 275 -0.52 -23.82 14.88
C ARG A 275 1.01 -23.70 14.89
N PRO A 276 1.62 -22.96 15.83
CA PRO A 276 3.07 -22.70 15.85
C PRO A 276 3.95 -23.97 15.85
N GLU A 277 3.47 -25.07 16.42
CA GLU A 277 4.22 -26.33 16.55
C GLU A 277 4.11 -27.24 15.32
N ILE A 278 3.16 -26.98 14.43
CA ILE A 278 2.94 -27.79 13.22
C ILE A 278 3.64 -27.10 12.05
N PRO A 279 4.53 -27.77 11.29
CA PRO A 279 5.34 -27.13 10.25
C PRO A 279 4.59 -26.93 8.92
N TYR A 280 3.27 -27.18 8.90
CA TYR A 280 2.42 -27.09 7.73
C TYR A 280 1.04 -26.50 8.04
N LEU A 281 0.36 -26.02 7.00
CA LEU A 281 -1.06 -25.72 6.99
C LEU A 281 -1.78 -26.88 6.33
N THR A 282 -2.69 -27.52 7.05
CA THR A 282 -3.59 -28.51 6.46
C THR A 282 -4.55 -27.80 5.51
N ILE A 283 -4.63 -28.27 4.28
CA ILE A 283 -5.56 -27.68 3.29
C ILE A 283 -7.01 -27.85 3.80
N PRO A 284 -7.91 -26.90 3.55
CA PRO A 284 -9.30 -27.03 3.96
C PRO A 284 -9.96 -28.23 3.29
N ALA A 285 -11.12 -28.68 3.82
CA ALA A 285 -11.89 -29.72 3.18
C ALA A 285 -12.36 -29.29 1.78
N GLU A 286 -12.75 -30.25 0.95
CA GLU A 286 -13.25 -29.98 -0.39
C GLU A 286 -14.41 -28.96 -0.37
N ASN A 287 -14.39 -27.99 -1.29
CA ASN A 287 -15.32 -26.86 -1.37
C ASN A 287 -15.29 -25.91 -0.16
N GLN A 288 -14.25 -25.96 0.68
CA GLN A 288 -14.04 -25.01 1.76
C GLN A 288 -12.79 -24.16 1.53
N ALA A 289 -12.72 -23.03 2.22
CA ALA A 289 -11.56 -22.16 2.20
C ALA A 289 -11.22 -21.58 3.58
N ILE A 290 -9.95 -21.19 3.74
CA ILE A 290 -9.44 -20.44 4.89
C ILE A 290 -8.87 -19.13 4.35
N SER A 291 -9.35 -18.01 4.89
CA SER A 291 -8.93 -16.66 4.52
C SER A 291 -8.13 -16.00 5.64
N TYR A 292 -6.90 -15.60 5.35
CA TYR A 292 -6.03 -14.85 6.25
C TYR A 292 -6.11 -13.37 5.93
N VAL A 293 -6.39 -12.55 6.94
CA VAL A 293 -6.53 -11.11 6.77
C VAL A 293 -5.19 -10.42 6.46
N VAL A 294 -5.19 -9.43 5.57
CA VAL A 294 -4.00 -8.67 5.17
C VAL A 294 -4.31 -7.17 5.32
N ASN A 295 -3.43 -6.49 6.05
CA ASN A 295 -3.49 -5.06 6.36
C ASN A 295 -4.78 -4.60 7.06
N THR A 296 -5.16 -5.24 8.18
CA THR A 296 -6.37 -4.87 8.93
C THR A 296 -6.24 -3.57 9.73
N LEU A 297 -7.41 -3.00 10.05
CA LEU A 297 -7.60 -1.68 10.65
C LEU A 297 -8.33 -1.75 11.99
N ASP A 298 -8.29 -0.67 12.79
CA ASP A 298 -9.04 -0.57 14.07
C ASP A 298 -10.57 -0.72 13.91
N ARG A 299 -11.13 -0.44 12.73
CA ARG A 299 -12.55 -0.69 12.37
C ARG A 299 -12.69 -1.42 11.05
N GLY A 300 -11.93 -2.50 10.91
CA GLY A 300 -11.79 -3.28 9.68
C GLY A 300 -10.97 -4.53 9.92
N THR A 301 -11.30 -5.27 10.97
CA THR A 301 -10.59 -6.50 11.37
C THR A 301 -11.15 -7.76 10.71
N LEU A 302 -12.26 -7.66 9.96
CA LEU A 302 -12.97 -8.79 9.35
C LEU A 302 -13.29 -9.90 10.36
N GLY A 303 -13.70 -9.52 11.58
CA GLY A 303 -14.05 -10.44 12.66
C GLY A 303 -12.87 -11.02 13.44
N THR A 304 -11.63 -10.87 12.96
CA THR A 304 -10.45 -11.48 13.60
C THR A 304 -9.96 -10.72 14.84
N ARG A 305 -10.40 -9.47 15.02
CA ARG A 305 -9.88 -8.51 16.03
C ARG A 305 -8.39 -8.19 15.90
N GLN A 306 -7.70 -8.71 14.88
CA GLN A 306 -6.31 -8.39 14.62
C GLN A 306 -6.22 -7.02 13.95
N ILE A 307 -5.32 -6.17 14.45
CA ILE A 307 -4.99 -4.88 13.85
C ILE A 307 -3.56 -4.97 13.31
N GLN A 308 -3.39 -4.85 11.99
CA GLN A 308 -2.08 -4.85 11.35
C GLN A 308 -1.55 -3.43 11.06
N SER A 309 -2.40 -2.41 11.18
CA SER A 309 -2.01 -0.99 11.06
C SER A 309 -0.81 -0.66 11.97
N ALA A 310 0.31 -0.24 11.39
CA ALA A 310 1.55 -0.06 12.15
C ALA A 310 1.41 1.03 13.22
N PRO A 311 1.93 0.82 14.44
CA PRO A 311 1.94 1.87 15.46
C PRO A 311 2.84 3.03 15.04
N MET A 312 2.43 4.26 15.38
CA MET A 312 3.25 5.45 15.19
C MET A 312 4.20 5.64 16.38
N LEU A 313 5.49 5.82 16.10
CA LEU A 313 6.52 6.20 17.08
C LEU A 313 6.46 7.70 17.39
N VAL A 314 6.28 8.51 16.34
CA VAL A 314 5.98 9.95 16.42
C VAL A 314 5.05 10.33 15.28
N ARG A 315 4.18 11.32 15.48
CA ARG A 315 3.24 11.82 14.46
C ARG A 315 2.86 13.27 14.73
N TYR A 316 2.37 13.98 13.72
CA TYR A 316 1.67 15.25 13.97
C TYR A 316 0.26 15.00 14.52
N PRO A 317 -0.26 15.88 15.40
CA PRO A 317 -1.58 15.72 16.00
C PRO A 317 -2.73 15.57 15.00
N ASP A 318 -2.63 16.22 13.84
CA ASP A 318 -3.60 16.23 12.73
C ASP A 318 -3.48 15.04 11.77
N THR A 319 -2.60 14.07 12.07
CA THR A 319 -2.32 12.92 11.18
C THR A 319 -2.64 11.60 11.85
N ALA A 320 -2.82 10.55 11.03
CA ALA A 320 -3.31 9.24 11.43
C ALA A 320 -2.67 8.69 12.73
N TYR A 321 -3.48 8.07 13.59
CA TYR A 321 -3.03 7.46 14.85
C TYR A 321 -2.20 6.19 14.63
N ARG A 322 -2.37 5.52 13.48
CA ARG A 322 -1.57 4.37 13.02
C ARG A 322 -1.28 4.53 11.53
N SER A 323 -0.28 3.82 11.01
CA SER A 323 -0.09 3.71 9.55
C SER A 323 -1.12 2.74 8.96
N HIS A 324 -2.35 3.24 8.77
CA HIS A 324 -3.48 2.40 8.33
C HIS A 324 -3.27 1.79 6.94
N GLY A 325 -2.69 2.58 6.02
CA GLY A 325 -2.37 2.10 4.69
C GLY A 325 -1.20 1.13 4.67
N ASN A 326 -0.30 1.16 5.66
CA ASN A 326 0.96 0.39 5.64
C ASN A 326 1.65 0.44 4.26
N TYR A 327 1.58 1.59 3.58
CA TYR A 327 2.10 1.73 2.22
C TYR A 327 3.61 1.49 2.21
N GLY A 328 4.07 0.65 1.29
CA GLY A 328 5.47 0.24 1.22
C GLY A 328 5.84 -0.92 2.16
N VAL A 329 4.96 -1.35 3.07
CA VAL A 329 5.22 -2.54 3.90
C VAL A 329 5.24 -3.78 3.00
N LEU A 330 6.33 -4.54 3.13
CA LEU A 330 6.48 -5.82 2.44
C LEU A 330 5.83 -6.94 3.27
N TYR A 331 4.89 -7.67 2.68
CA TYR A 331 4.39 -8.92 3.22
C TYR A 331 5.16 -10.07 2.56
N GLU A 332 5.80 -10.91 3.36
CA GLU A 332 6.46 -12.15 2.92
C GLU A 332 5.84 -13.34 3.64
N LEU A 333 4.98 -14.07 2.92
CA LEU A 333 4.12 -15.12 3.49
C LEU A 333 4.53 -16.47 2.92
N THR A 334 4.80 -17.44 3.78
CA THR A 334 5.10 -18.83 3.38
C THR A 334 3.93 -19.73 3.77
N LEU A 335 3.40 -20.47 2.80
CA LEU A 335 2.28 -21.39 2.95
C LEU A 335 2.75 -22.83 2.67
N PRO A 336 3.20 -23.56 3.70
CA PRO A 336 3.50 -24.99 3.62
C PRO A 336 2.21 -25.83 3.57
N LEU A 337 1.60 -25.99 2.40
CA LEU A 337 0.29 -26.64 2.24
C LEU A 337 0.41 -28.17 2.27
N LYS A 338 -0.31 -28.83 3.19
CA LYS A 338 -0.34 -30.29 3.35
C LYS A 338 -1.69 -30.84 2.91
N ASN A 339 -1.69 -31.81 1.99
CA ASN A 339 -2.85 -32.66 1.72
C ASN A 339 -2.82 -33.87 2.66
N PRO A 340 -3.72 -33.98 3.66
CA PRO A 340 -3.77 -35.09 4.60
C PRO A 340 -4.62 -36.27 4.09
N THR A 341 -5.21 -36.17 2.90
CA THR A 341 -6.16 -37.16 2.39
C THR A 341 -5.45 -38.26 1.60
N THR A 342 -6.19 -39.33 1.30
CA THR A 342 -5.74 -40.42 0.41
C THR A 342 -6.01 -40.14 -1.07
N GLN A 343 -6.64 -39.00 -1.39
CA GLN A 343 -6.96 -38.60 -2.75
C GLN A 343 -6.16 -37.37 -3.15
N ALA A 344 -5.92 -37.20 -4.45
CA ALA A 344 -5.36 -35.94 -4.95
C ALA A 344 -6.37 -34.82 -4.70
N GLN A 345 -5.89 -33.65 -4.32
CA GLN A 345 -6.71 -32.47 -4.06
C GLN A 345 -6.20 -31.31 -4.89
N GLN A 346 -7.09 -30.47 -5.38
CA GLN A 346 -6.72 -29.26 -6.09
C GLN A 346 -6.89 -28.05 -5.17
N VAL A 347 -5.84 -27.26 -4.99
CA VAL A 347 -5.84 -26.10 -4.09
C VAL A 347 -5.59 -24.83 -4.86
N ALA A 348 -6.42 -23.81 -4.63
CA ALA A 348 -6.29 -22.49 -5.22
C ALA A 348 -5.85 -21.46 -4.17
N ILE A 349 -4.94 -20.57 -4.59
CA ILE A 349 -4.51 -19.41 -3.81
C ILE A 349 -5.07 -18.16 -4.46
N ARG A 350 -5.80 -17.35 -3.67
CA ARG A 350 -6.44 -16.11 -4.11
C ARG A 350 -6.04 -14.95 -3.21
N PHE A 351 -5.90 -13.77 -3.78
CA PHE A 351 -5.87 -12.52 -3.03
C PHE A 351 -7.16 -11.76 -3.34
N GLN A 352 -7.87 -11.27 -2.32
CA GLN A 352 -9.25 -10.82 -2.49
C GLN A 352 -9.55 -9.54 -1.70
N THR A 353 -10.58 -8.80 -2.14
CA THR A 353 -11.00 -7.54 -1.52
C THR A 353 -12.46 -7.63 -1.08
N PRO A 354 -12.75 -8.23 0.09
CA PRO A 354 -14.11 -8.33 0.62
C PRO A 354 -14.67 -6.94 0.98
N ILE A 355 -15.97 -6.89 1.26
CA ILE A 355 -16.59 -5.72 1.87
C ILE A 355 -15.97 -5.53 3.27
N LYS A 356 -15.41 -4.35 3.53
CA LYS A 356 -14.81 -4.04 4.83
C LYS A 356 -15.86 -4.09 5.94
N GLU A 357 -15.58 -4.91 6.93
CA GLU A 357 -16.34 -5.05 8.16
C GLU A 357 -15.39 -5.10 9.35
N ASP A 358 -15.84 -4.63 10.51
CA ASP A 358 -15.10 -4.83 11.76
C ASP A 358 -15.47 -6.16 12.40
N GLN A 359 -16.76 -6.34 12.70
CA GLN A 359 -17.35 -7.64 13.04
C GLN A 359 -18.07 -8.20 11.81
N LEU A 360 -17.95 -9.51 11.56
CA LEU A 360 -18.67 -10.14 10.47
C LEU A 360 -20.17 -10.11 10.78
N SER A 361 -20.94 -9.47 9.91
CA SER A 361 -22.41 -9.44 10.03
C SER A 361 -23.10 -10.70 9.50
N GLN A 362 -22.33 -11.59 8.85
CA GLN A 362 -22.76 -12.87 8.29
C GLN A 362 -21.76 -13.96 8.68
N ALA A 363 -22.05 -15.23 8.37
CA ALA A 363 -21.20 -16.38 8.71
C ALA A 363 -19.89 -16.47 7.91
N GLY A 364 -19.40 -15.36 7.34
CA GLY A 364 -18.17 -15.31 6.56
C GLY A 364 -18.00 -13.99 5.81
N LEU A 365 -17.08 -13.96 4.84
CA LEU A 365 -16.76 -12.76 4.07
C LEU A 365 -17.87 -12.42 3.08
N ARG A 366 -18.18 -11.12 2.97
CA ARG A 366 -19.15 -10.58 2.02
C ARG A 366 -18.46 -9.96 0.81
N TYR A 367 -19.02 -10.22 -0.37
CA TYR A 367 -18.59 -9.67 -1.65
C TYR A 367 -19.80 -9.08 -2.38
N LEU A 368 -19.55 -8.23 -3.37
CA LEU A 368 -20.59 -7.71 -4.26
C LEU A 368 -20.64 -8.59 -5.51
N GLN A 369 -21.85 -8.98 -5.94
CA GLN A 369 -22.04 -9.70 -7.20
C GLN A 369 -21.52 -8.86 -8.39
N THR A 370 -21.77 -7.56 -8.34
CA THR A 370 -21.15 -6.56 -9.22
C THR A 370 -20.27 -5.64 -8.37
N PRO A 371 -18.93 -5.75 -8.45
CA PRO A 371 -18.02 -4.91 -7.67
C PRO A 371 -18.26 -3.42 -7.89
N ALA A 372 -18.08 -2.63 -6.84
CA ALA A 372 -18.29 -1.18 -6.94
C ALA A 372 -17.16 -0.51 -7.75
N ASN A 373 -17.39 0.70 -8.26
CA ASN A 373 -16.39 1.34 -9.12
C ASN A 373 -15.08 1.74 -8.38
N GLN A 374 -15.09 1.81 -7.05
CA GLN A 374 -13.91 2.19 -6.28
C GLN A 374 -12.85 1.07 -6.32
N ILE A 375 -11.64 1.42 -6.75
CA ILE A 375 -10.49 0.53 -6.71
C ILE A 375 -9.92 0.56 -5.30
N PHE A 376 -9.75 -0.62 -4.72
CA PHE A 376 -9.27 -0.83 -3.35
C PHE A 376 -7.90 -1.49 -3.33
N PHE A 377 -7.52 -2.22 -4.38
CA PHE A 377 -6.15 -2.72 -4.49
C PHE A 377 -5.66 -2.55 -5.91
N ARG A 378 -4.45 -2.01 -6.07
CA ARG A 378 -3.81 -1.86 -7.35
C ARG A 378 -2.30 -2.03 -7.20
N GLY A 379 -1.80 -3.20 -7.55
CA GLY A 379 -0.37 -3.45 -7.45
C GLY A 379 0.02 -4.88 -7.73
N PRO A 380 1.33 -5.15 -7.66
CA PRO A 380 1.87 -6.44 -8.00
C PRO A 380 1.86 -7.40 -6.82
N ILE A 381 1.75 -8.68 -7.13
CA ILE A 381 1.92 -9.80 -6.21
C ILE A 381 2.85 -10.83 -6.85
N ARG A 382 3.78 -11.35 -6.08
CA ARG A 382 4.75 -12.38 -6.47
C ARG A 382 4.34 -13.70 -5.82
N LEU A 383 4.40 -14.77 -6.58
CA LEU A 383 4.26 -16.14 -6.10
C LEU A 383 5.52 -16.91 -6.47
N GLU A 384 6.01 -17.71 -5.55
CA GLU A 384 7.08 -18.68 -5.76
C GLU A 384 6.61 -20.04 -5.23
N TYR A 385 6.70 -21.08 -6.03
CA TYR A 385 6.20 -22.40 -5.67
C TYR A 385 6.97 -23.48 -6.42
N GLU A 386 6.94 -24.72 -5.92
CA GLU A 386 7.51 -25.85 -6.65
C GLU A 386 6.49 -26.48 -7.58
N ALA A 387 6.90 -26.73 -8.82
CA ALA A 387 6.19 -27.58 -9.77
C ALA A 387 7.17 -28.45 -10.55
N ASN A 388 6.86 -29.74 -10.68
CA ASN A 388 7.67 -30.71 -11.43
C ASN A 388 9.16 -30.71 -11.03
N GLY A 389 9.44 -30.59 -9.73
CA GLY A 389 10.82 -30.58 -9.20
C GLY A 389 11.60 -29.28 -9.44
N THR A 390 10.96 -28.21 -9.92
CA THR A 390 11.60 -26.92 -10.19
C THR A 390 10.87 -25.78 -9.47
N THR A 391 11.62 -24.78 -9.01
CA THR A 391 11.04 -23.55 -8.48
C THR A 391 10.49 -22.71 -9.63
N GLN A 392 9.21 -22.37 -9.53
CA GLN A 392 8.49 -21.51 -10.45
C GLN A 392 8.22 -20.17 -9.79
N VAL A 393 8.32 -19.09 -10.57
CA VAL A 393 8.01 -17.73 -10.11
C VAL A 393 6.96 -17.12 -11.02
N LYS A 394 5.92 -16.54 -10.41
CA LYS A 394 4.90 -15.77 -11.10
C LYS A 394 4.77 -14.40 -10.48
N TYR A 395 4.51 -13.43 -11.33
CA TYR A 395 4.13 -12.09 -10.92
C TYR A 395 2.82 -11.75 -11.59
N PHE A 396 1.89 -11.23 -10.82
CA PHE A 396 0.64 -10.69 -11.33
C PHE A 396 0.54 -9.23 -10.94
N HIS A 397 -0.02 -8.41 -11.82
CA HIS A 397 -0.56 -7.11 -11.45
C HIS A 397 -2.06 -7.25 -11.23
N LEU A 398 -2.55 -6.84 -10.06
CA LEU A 398 -3.97 -6.90 -9.70
C LEU A 398 -4.60 -5.51 -9.74
N VAL A 399 -5.86 -5.46 -10.19
CA VAL A 399 -6.74 -4.30 -10.02
C VAL A 399 -8.05 -4.80 -9.42
N GLN A 400 -8.20 -4.64 -8.10
CA GLN A 400 -9.38 -5.09 -7.38
C GLN A 400 -10.22 -3.92 -6.90
N ARG A 401 -11.52 -4.07 -7.10
CA ARG A 401 -12.56 -3.14 -6.68
C ARG A 401 -13.11 -3.52 -5.30
N ARG A 402 -13.79 -2.57 -4.66
CA ARG A 402 -14.47 -2.83 -3.38
C ARG A 402 -15.46 -3.99 -3.51
N GLY A 403 -15.35 -4.96 -2.61
CA GLY A 403 -16.23 -6.14 -2.57
C GLY A 403 -15.94 -7.15 -3.69
N GLN A 404 -14.78 -7.09 -4.34
CA GLN A 404 -14.43 -8.00 -5.42
C GLN A 404 -13.79 -9.30 -4.90
N MET A 405 -14.39 -10.42 -5.28
CA MET A 405 -13.80 -11.75 -5.13
C MET A 405 -12.65 -11.91 -6.14
N GLY A 406 -11.49 -12.35 -5.68
CA GLY A 406 -10.29 -12.45 -6.50
C GLY A 406 -10.28 -13.71 -7.37
N GLU A 407 -9.70 -13.61 -8.57
CA GLU A 407 -9.36 -14.78 -9.38
C GLU A 407 -8.22 -15.59 -8.71
N PRO A 408 -8.12 -16.91 -8.95
CA PRO A 408 -6.95 -17.68 -8.51
C PRO A 408 -5.67 -17.16 -9.15
N LEU A 409 -4.68 -16.89 -8.30
CA LEU A 409 -3.31 -16.56 -8.68
C LEU A 409 -2.52 -17.83 -9.03
N LEU A 410 -2.86 -18.92 -8.36
CA LEU A 410 -2.26 -20.22 -8.53
C LEU A 410 -3.28 -21.31 -8.21
N THR A 411 -3.26 -22.36 -9.01
CA THR A 411 -3.94 -23.63 -8.74
C THR A 411 -2.86 -24.72 -8.71
N LEU A 412 -2.85 -25.55 -7.67
CA LEU A 412 -1.90 -26.64 -7.46
C LEU A 412 -2.65 -27.94 -7.27
N ASP A 413 -2.21 -28.97 -7.99
CA ASP A 413 -2.60 -30.34 -7.67
C ASP A 413 -1.65 -30.88 -6.59
N LEU A 414 -2.20 -31.25 -5.44
CA LEU A 414 -1.48 -31.85 -4.33
C LEU A 414 -1.82 -33.35 -4.27
N PRO A 415 -0.87 -34.25 -4.61
CA PRO A 415 -1.07 -35.67 -4.46
C PRO A 415 -1.36 -36.07 -3.00
N PRO A 416 -1.94 -37.27 -2.78
CA PRO A 416 -2.22 -37.80 -1.45
C PRO A 416 -1.00 -37.72 -0.53
N GLN A 417 -1.21 -37.33 0.73
CA GLN A 417 -0.16 -37.27 1.75
C GLN A 417 1.05 -36.37 1.42
N THR A 418 1.00 -35.52 0.40
CA THR A 418 2.12 -34.64 0.04
C THR A 418 2.00 -33.25 0.64
N GLN A 419 3.13 -32.55 0.68
CA GLN A 419 3.23 -31.15 1.06
C GLN A 419 3.85 -30.34 -0.08
N ARG A 420 3.34 -29.13 -0.33
CA ARG A 420 3.89 -28.16 -1.28
C ARG A 420 3.97 -26.79 -0.62
N THR A 421 5.10 -26.12 -0.76
CA THR A 421 5.28 -24.76 -0.24
C THR A 421 4.99 -23.74 -1.33
N VAL A 422 4.16 -22.74 -1.00
CA VAL A 422 3.93 -21.54 -1.81
C VAL A 422 4.40 -20.34 -1.00
N LYS A 423 5.24 -19.48 -1.59
CA LYS A 423 5.54 -18.17 -1.05
C LYS A 423 4.73 -17.12 -1.79
N VAL A 424 4.16 -16.19 -1.05
CA VAL A 424 3.43 -15.04 -1.57
C VAL A 424 4.08 -13.78 -1.02
N GLU A 425 4.48 -12.88 -1.91
CA GLU A 425 5.06 -11.59 -1.55
C GLU A 425 4.30 -10.44 -2.21
N LEU A 426 4.05 -9.39 -1.45
CA LEU A 426 3.57 -8.12 -1.98
C LEU A 426 4.16 -6.94 -1.21
N VAL A 427 4.41 -5.85 -1.91
CA VAL A 427 4.60 -4.54 -1.28
C VAL A 427 3.22 -3.89 -1.28
N TYR A 428 2.69 -3.56 -0.10
CA TYR A 428 1.35 -3.00 -0.01
C TYR A 428 1.35 -1.63 -0.73
N PRO A 429 0.65 -1.49 -1.87
CA PRO A 429 0.94 -0.41 -2.79
C PRO A 429 0.34 0.91 -2.31
N PRO A 430 0.98 2.05 -2.63
CA PRO A 430 0.34 3.36 -2.47
C PRO A 430 -1.00 3.37 -3.23
N ASP A 431 -1.99 4.07 -2.66
CA ASP A 431 -3.39 4.13 -3.15
C ASP A 431 -4.24 2.87 -2.96
N ALA A 432 -3.76 1.84 -2.24
CA ALA A 432 -4.62 0.75 -1.80
C ALA A 432 -5.47 1.13 -0.57
N THR A 433 -6.68 0.58 -0.50
CA THR A 433 -7.62 0.71 0.61
C THR A 433 -7.78 -0.64 1.31
N PRO A 434 -7.28 -0.79 2.55
CA PRO A 434 -7.42 -2.02 3.32
C PRO A 434 -8.84 -2.27 3.86
N PRO A 435 -9.13 -3.50 4.33
CA PRO A 435 -8.27 -4.69 4.31
C PRO A 435 -8.44 -5.57 3.04
N GLN A 436 -7.49 -6.47 2.83
CA GLN A 436 -7.58 -7.58 1.85
C GLN A 436 -7.48 -8.92 2.58
N VAL A 437 -7.68 -10.02 1.86
CA VAL A 437 -7.45 -11.38 2.39
C VAL A 437 -6.63 -12.23 1.42
N LEU A 438 -5.80 -13.12 1.96
CA LEU A 438 -5.18 -14.22 1.22
C LEU A 438 -5.93 -15.50 1.56
N THR A 439 -6.50 -16.15 0.55
CA THR A 439 -7.38 -17.31 0.72
C THR A 439 -6.77 -18.56 0.13
N VAL A 440 -6.79 -19.64 0.90
CA VAL A 440 -6.49 -21.01 0.46
C VAL A 440 -7.82 -21.74 0.32
N GLU A 441 -8.13 -22.21 -0.88
CA GLU A 441 -9.41 -22.86 -1.22
C GLU A 441 -9.12 -24.27 -1.77
N THR A 442 -9.77 -25.30 -1.24
CA THR A 442 -9.72 -26.64 -1.82
C THR A 442 -10.89 -26.83 -2.76
N ARG A 443 -10.59 -27.16 -4.01
CA ARG A 443 -11.55 -27.30 -5.10
C ARG A 443 -11.89 -28.76 -5.38
N PRO A 444 -13.10 -29.03 -5.89
CA PRO A 444 -13.44 -30.35 -6.39
C PRO A 444 -12.53 -30.68 -7.56
N VAL A 445 -11.99 -31.90 -7.58
CA VAL A 445 -11.22 -32.40 -8.72
C VAL A 445 -12.20 -32.67 -9.85
N ILE A 446 -12.32 -31.74 -10.80
CA ILE A 446 -13.08 -31.99 -12.03
C ILE A 446 -12.27 -32.97 -12.87
N ALA A 447 -12.71 -34.22 -12.95
CA ALA A 447 -12.12 -35.19 -13.87
C ALA A 447 -12.14 -34.61 -15.30
N PRO A 448 -11.05 -34.74 -16.09
CA PRO A 448 -11.08 -34.31 -17.48
C PRO A 448 -12.22 -35.04 -18.19
N VAL A 449 -13.09 -34.28 -18.85
CA VAL A 449 -14.14 -34.84 -19.71
C VAL A 449 -13.43 -35.65 -20.80
N SER A 450 -13.52 -36.97 -20.71
CA SER A 450 -13.11 -37.87 -21.78
C SER A 450 -13.93 -37.51 -23.02
N GLN A 451 -13.29 -36.87 -24.00
CA GLN A 451 -13.84 -36.76 -25.35
C GLN A 451 -13.87 -38.16 -25.98
N ASN A 452 -14.88 -38.95 -25.63
CA ASN A 452 -15.28 -40.09 -26.45
C ASN A 452 -16.07 -39.53 -27.64
N SER A 453 -15.35 -39.16 -28.70
CA SER A 453 -15.95 -39.03 -30.02
C SER A 453 -16.33 -40.44 -30.51
N PRO A 454 -17.61 -40.74 -30.80
CA PRO A 454 -17.93 -41.96 -31.51
C PRO A 454 -17.45 -41.80 -32.95
N HIS A 455 -16.41 -42.54 -33.31
CA HIS A 455 -16.11 -42.82 -34.71
C HIS A 455 -17.34 -43.50 -35.33
N GLN A 456 -18.05 -42.80 -36.22
CA GLN A 456 -18.86 -43.46 -37.25
C GLN A 456 -17.92 -43.93 -38.37
N PRO A 457 -17.92 -45.22 -38.73
CA PRO A 457 -17.20 -45.68 -39.90
C PRO A 457 -18.01 -45.40 -41.16
N LEU A 458 -17.31 -44.77 -42.12
CA LEU A 458 -17.51 -44.62 -43.58
C LEU A 458 -18.93 -44.55 -44.15
#